data_AF-A5DWQ2-F1
#
_entry.id   AF-A5DWQ2-F1
#
_cell.length_a   1.000
_cell.length_b   1.000
_cell.length_c   1.000
_cell.angle_alpha   90.00
_cell.angle_beta   90.00
_cell.angle_gamma   90.00
#
_symmetry.space_group_name_H-M   'P 1'
#
loop_
_entity.id
_entity.type
_entity.pdbx_description
1 polymer ?
#
loop_
_entity_poly.entity_id
_entity_poly.type
_entity_poly.pdbx_seq_one_letter_code
_entity_poly.pdbx_strand_id
1 'polypeptide(L)'
;MPKFAKKTIIPVIAITIILIITFLETSHNDSLYRTSTQVFDSLSHLSFTSPENPNNQEKQPQQNKNKNKNKNKKHSVSSGSSSLLLGSKDELTEINEVKMDPCTVQNPISKGFIDLRGLSALGNENKPISWNAKGYDSGKNYTISVCSNPFKKHHDEATEIQDKLNQTLIGAYYIDALTNKYVSIGEYSTEPKFRGRKLTLTYENGSYCNSYDVNTGLRLRKSTILTFTCDREMSAKASVSYIGSSNDCTYFFEVKSHHACPTAAKANNLAAVWIFLFIFLAALFVYLSGGLLYRHMKGSRKTSSKV
;
A
#
# COMPACT_ATOMS: atom_id res chain seq x y z
N MET A 1 37.60 -46.52 29.24
CA MET A 1 36.75 -45.32 29.09
C MET A 1 37.08 -44.34 30.21
N PRO A 2 37.64 -43.16 29.95
CA PRO A 2 38.10 -42.30 31.03
C PRO A 2 36.90 -41.61 31.67
N LYS A 3 36.82 -41.67 32.99
CA LYS A 3 35.75 -41.10 33.83
C LYS A 3 35.56 -39.58 33.67
N PHE A 4 36.43 -38.91 32.92
CA PHE A 4 36.37 -37.48 32.61
C PHE A 4 35.35 -37.13 31.50
N ALA A 5 35.15 -37.99 30.49
CA ALA A 5 34.24 -37.69 29.37
C ALA A 5 32.75 -37.62 29.80
N LYS A 6 32.36 -38.40 30.82
CA LYS A 6 31.02 -38.32 31.41
C LYS A 6 30.81 -37.07 32.28
N LYS A 7 31.87 -36.48 32.84
CA LYS A 7 31.76 -35.38 33.80
C LYS A 7 31.69 -34.00 33.16
N THR A 8 32.20 -33.81 31.94
CA THR A 8 32.27 -32.47 31.31
C THR A 8 31.51 -32.36 29.99
N ILE A 9 31.39 -33.44 29.22
CA ILE A 9 30.74 -33.38 27.90
C ILE A 9 29.22 -33.50 28.02
N ILE A 10 28.73 -34.36 28.90
CA ILE A 10 27.29 -34.51 29.18
C ILE A 10 26.65 -33.20 29.68
N PRO A 11 27.22 -32.45 30.65
CA PRO A 11 26.62 -31.19 31.07
C PRO A 11 26.70 -30.10 30.00
N VAL A 12 27.73 -30.07 29.15
CA VAL A 12 27.82 -29.09 28.05
C VAL A 12 26.79 -29.39 26.96
N ILE A 13 26.58 -30.66 26.63
CA ILE A 13 25.52 -31.06 25.70
C ILE A 13 24.13 -30.79 26.31
N ALA A 14 23.93 -31.06 27.60
CA ALA A 14 22.68 -30.73 28.27
C ALA A 14 22.42 -29.22 28.32
N ILE A 15 23.42 -28.40 28.64
CA ILE A 15 23.30 -26.93 28.67
C ILE A 15 23.04 -26.37 27.27
N THR A 16 23.68 -26.91 26.23
CA THR A 16 23.41 -26.47 24.85
C THR A 16 22.02 -26.90 24.38
N ILE A 17 21.56 -28.11 24.72
CA ILE A 17 20.19 -28.54 24.45
C ILE A 17 19.19 -27.68 25.22
N ILE A 18 19.44 -27.37 26.49
CA ILE A 18 18.58 -26.48 27.29
C ILE A 18 18.55 -25.08 26.69
N LEU A 19 19.69 -24.51 26.28
CA LEU A 19 19.74 -23.21 25.62
C LEU A 19 18.95 -23.21 24.30
N ILE A 20 19.04 -24.28 23.51
CA ILE A 20 18.26 -24.45 22.28
C ILE A 20 16.77 -24.58 22.58
N ILE A 21 16.37 -25.36 23.59
CA ILE A 21 14.96 -25.49 24.00
C ILE A 21 14.43 -24.15 24.52
N THR A 22 15.17 -23.44 25.37
CA THR A 22 14.75 -22.12 25.87
C THR A 22 14.70 -21.07 24.76
N PHE A 23 15.57 -21.16 23.76
CA PHE A 23 15.52 -20.28 22.59
C PHE A 23 14.32 -20.61 21.69
N LEU A 24 13.99 -21.89 21.53
CA LEU A 24 12.78 -22.34 20.83
C LEU A 24 11.52 -21.86 21.58
N GLU A 25 11.45 -21.99 22.90
CA GLU A 25 10.34 -21.48 23.71
C GLU A 25 10.24 -19.95 23.69
N THR A 26 11.37 -19.25 23.72
CA THR A 26 11.39 -17.77 23.59
C THR A 26 10.90 -17.33 22.21
N SER A 27 11.29 -18.05 21.15
CA SER A 27 10.78 -17.81 19.78
C SER A 27 9.31 -18.20 19.61
N HIS A 28 8.79 -19.09 20.45
CA HIS A 28 7.39 -19.51 20.45
C HIS A 28 6.48 -18.52 21.19
N ASN A 29 7.05 -17.61 21.99
CA ASN A 29 6.32 -16.60 22.74
C ASN A 29 6.16 -15.26 22.01
N ASP A 30 6.93 -15.01 20.94
CA ASP A 30 6.66 -13.90 20.02
C ASP A 30 5.99 -14.41 18.73
N SER A 31 4.67 -14.22 18.67
CA SER A 31 3.97 -13.94 17.41
C SER A 31 3.88 -15.09 16.37
N LEU A 32 3.75 -16.36 16.75
CA LEU A 32 3.50 -17.45 15.77
C LEU A 32 2.26 -18.33 16.01
N TYR A 33 1.42 -18.03 16.99
CA TYR A 33 0.12 -18.72 17.16
C TYR A 33 -1.07 -18.01 16.49
N ARG A 34 -0.89 -16.79 15.94
CA ARG A 34 -1.99 -16.04 15.31
C ARG A 34 -2.12 -16.24 13.79
N THR A 35 -1.25 -17.04 13.17
CA THR A 35 -1.26 -17.25 11.71
C THR A 35 -1.53 -18.71 11.30
N SER A 36 -1.59 -19.65 12.24
CA SER A 36 -1.86 -21.07 11.94
C SER A 36 -3.35 -21.44 11.96
N THR A 37 -4.22 -20.66 12.61
CA THR A 37 -5.67 -20.96 12.68
C THR A 37 -6.53 -20.27 11.61
N GLN A 38 -5.97 -19.42 10.74
CA GLN A 38 -6.72 -18.82 9.62
C GLN A 38 -6.50 -19.49 8.26
N VAL A 39 -5.63 -20.50 8.17
CA VAL A 39 -5.37 -21.24 6.92
C VAL A 39 -6.25 -22.49 6.79
N PHE A 40 -6.82 -23.02 7.88
CA PHE A 40 -7.59 -24.26 7.84
C PHE A 40 -9.13 -24.10 7.81
N ASP A 41 -9.67 -22.89 7.94
CA ASP A 41 -11.13 -22.64 7.82
C ASP A 41 -11.60 -22.29 6.39
N SER A 42 -10.70 -22.32 5.39
CA SER A 42 -11.06 -22.03 3.99
C SER A 42 -11.28 -23.27 3.10
N LEU A 43 -11.24 -24.49 3.65
CA LEU A 43 -11.43 -25.73 2.88
C LEU A 43 -12.74 -26.49 3.16
N SER A 44 -13.71 -25.91 3.87
CA SER A 44 -14.99 -26.57 4.19
C SER A 44 -16.20 -26.12 3.35
N HIS A 45 -16.03 -25.32 2.29
CA HIS A 45 -17.14 -24.85 1.45
C HIS A 45 -17.03 -25.23 -0.05
N LEU A 46 -16.53 -26.43 -0.35
CA LEU A 46 -16.75 -27.06 -1.67
C LEU A 46 -17.77 -28.19 -1.54
N SER A 47 -19.03 -27.82 -1.29
CA SER A 47 -20.17 -28.69 -1.52
C SER A 47 -20.53 -28.62 -3.01
N PHE A 48 -20.26 -29.72 -3.71
CA PHE A 48 -20.75 -30.05 -5.04
C PHE A 48 -22.29 -30.06 -5.09
N THR A 49 -22.89 -29.33 -6.04
CA THR A 49 -24.15 -29.69 -6.73
C THR A 49 -24.12 -29.01 -8.12
N SER A 50 -23.79 -29.72 -9.21
CA SER A 50 -24.63 -30.60 -10.06
C SER A 50 -25.34 -29.83 -11.18
N PRO A 51 -25.39 -30.32 -12.44
CA PRO A 51 -26.33 -29.81 -13.42
C PRO A 51 -27.72 -30.43 -13.18
N GLU A 52 -28.77 -29.62 -13.33
CA GLU A 52 -30.08 -29.92 -13.96
C GLU A 52 -31.20 -28.99 -13.42
N ASN A 53 -31.95 -28.41 -14.36
CA ASN A 53 -33.15 -27.55 -14.26
C ASN A 53 -34.41 -28.45 -14.14
N PRO A 54 -35.68 -28.05 -13.82
CA PRO A 54 -36.26 -26.73 -13.58
C PRO A 54 -37.31 -26.60 -12.43
N ASN A 55 -37.84 -25.37 -12.29
CA ASN A 55 -39.15 -24.94 -11.72
C ASN A 55 -39.28 -24.44 -10.26
N ASN A 56 -39.89 -23.24 -10.20
CA ASN A 56 -40.74 -22.63 -9.16
C ASN A 56 -40.14 -21.86 -7.96
N GLN A 57 -40.33 -20.53 -8.05
CA GLN A 57 -40.99 -19.63 -7.09
C GLN A 57 -40.90 -19.95 -5.58
N GLU A 58 -40.29 -19.06 -4.77
CA GLU A 58 -41.03 -18.17 -3.84
C GLU A 58 -40.13 -17.17 -3.06
N LYS A 59 -40.80 -16.23 -2.38
CA LYS A 59 -40.42 -14.92 -1.82
C LYS A 59 -39.58 -14.96 -0.50
N GLN A 60 -38.81 -13.87 -0.31
CA GLN A 60 -38.60 -12.97 0.86
C GLN A 60 -39.15 -13.38 2.25
N PRO A 61 -38.63 -12.86 3.41
CA PRO A 61 -38.23 -11.45 3.62
C PRO A 61 -37.10 -11.09 4.61
N GLN A 62 -36.80 -9.79 4.58
CA GLN A 62 -35.98 -8.93 5.45
C GLN A 62 -36.42 -8.88 6.93
N GLN A 63 -35.50 -8.49 7.82
CA GLN A 63 -35.73 -7.60 8.99
C GLN A 63 -34.39 -6.95 9.40
N ASN A 64 -34.14 -5.63 9.31
CA ASN A 64 -34.66 -4.41 9.98
C ASN A 64 -33.88 -3.94 11.24
N LYS A 65 -33.24 -2.78 11.08
CA LYS A 65 -33.40 -1.51 11.86
C LYS A 65 -32.65 -1.24 13.17
N ASN A 66 -32.29 0.06 13.24
CA ASN A 66 -32.17 1.02 14.37
C ASN A 66 -30.77 1.19 14.99
N LYS A 67 -30.27 2.37 15.39
CA LYS A 67 -30.72 3.78 15.34
C LYS A 67 -29.55 4.67 15.87
N ASN A 68 -29.41 5.88 15.30
CA ASN A 68 -29.11 7.19 15.93
C ASN A 68 -27.99 7.34 17.00
N LYS A 69 -27.11 8.36 16.84
CA LYS A 69 -27.31 9.75 17.33
C LYS A 69 -26.11 10.68 17.03
N ASN A 70 -26.44 11.92 16.69
CA ASN A 70 -25.62 13.13 16.54
C ASN A 70 -24.77 13.49 17.77
N LYS A 71 -23.65 14.20 17.55
CA LYS A 71 -23.41 15.55 18.11
C LYS A 71 -22.20 16.26 17.49
N ASN A 72 -22.45 17.50 17.05
CA ASN A 72 -21.50 18.54 16.64
C ASN A 72 -20.70 19.10 17.83
N LYS A 73 -19.44 19.52 17.58
CA LYS A 73 -18.91 20.79 18.10
C LYS A 73 -17.65 21.26 17.35
N LYS A 74 -17.65 22.54 16.95
CA LYS A 74 -16.53 23.36 16.42
C LYS A 74 -15.61 23.82 17.56
N HIS A 75 -14.30 24.03 17.31
CA HIS A 75 -13.62 25.36 17.30
C HIS A 75 -12.07 25.32 17.25
N SER A 76 -11.51 26.13 16.32
CA SER A 76 -10.32 27.02 16.35
C SER A 76 -8.89 26.58 16.78
N VAL A 77 -8.00 26.62 15.79
CA VAL A 77 -6.64 27.24 15.63
C VAL A 77 -5.94 27.97 16.81
N SER A 78 -4.64 27.69 17.01
CA SER A 78 -3.48 28.59 17.37
C SER A 78 -2.34 27.74 18.00
N SER A 79 -1.18 27.49 17.36
CA SER A 79 0.11 28.24 17.24
C SER A 79 0.97 28.44 18.52
N GLY A 80 2.15 27.80 18.59
CA GLY A 80 3.40 28.43 19.10
C GLY A 80 4.05 27.97 20.43
N SER A 81 5.16 27.21 20.31
CA SER A 81 6.45 27.31 21.04
C SER A 81 6.68 26.84 22.50
N SER A 82 7.54 25.81 22.59
CA SER A 82 8.71 25.58 23.48
C SER A 82 8.63 25.57 25.02
N SER A 83 8.91 24.40 25.63
CA SER A 83 9.92 24.25 26.71
C SER A 83 10.18 22.77 27.07
N LEU A 84 11.44 22.48 27.40
CA LEU A 84 11.99 21.22 27.92
C LEU A 84 11.54 20.96 29.37
N LEU A 85 11.28 19.70 29.76
CA LEU A 85 12.03 18.96 30.80
C LEU A 85 11.56 17.50 30.93
N LEU A 86 12.53 16.66 31.30
CA LEU A 86 12.53 15.22 31.52
C LEU A 86 11.57 14.72 32.62
N GLY A 87 10.98 13.53 32.42
CA GLY A 87 10.84 12.55 33.50
C GLY A 87 9.50 11.81 33.66
N SER A 88 9.52 10.53 33.27
CA SER A 88 8.70 9.40 33.74
C SER A 88 7.26 9.18 33.22
N LYS A 89 7.16 8.06 32.48
CA LYS A 89 6.11 7.02 32.51
C LYS A 89 4.65 7.50 32.47
N ASP A 90 4.09 7.47 31.27
CA ASP A 90 2.76 6.91 31.04
C ASP A 90 2.72 6.25 29.66
N GLU A 91 2.33 4.98 29.67
CA GLU A 91 2.07 4.14 28.50
C GLU A 91 0.71 4.57 27.91
N LEU A 92 0.73 5.48 26.96
CA LEU A 92 -0.41 5.75 26.10
C LEU A 92 0.02 5.49 24.66
N THR A 93 -0.52 4.40 24.12
CA THR A 93 -0.30 3.94 22.75
C THR A 93 -0.75 5.04 21.79
N GLU A 94 0.19 5.87 21.36
CA GLU A 94 0.01 6.76 20.22
C GLU A 94 -0.19 5.84 19.01
N ILE A 95 -1.43 5.78 18.52
CA ILE A 95 -1.73 5.19 17.22
C ILE A 95 -1.02 6.12 16.24
N ASN A 96 0.25 5.81 15.94
CA ASN A 96 0.98 6.43 14.86
C ASN A 96 0.15 6.15 13.61
N GLU A 97 -0.63 7.14 13.16
CA GLU A 97 -1.19 7.11 11.82
C GLU A 97 0.00 6.94 10.89
N VAL A 98 0.15 5.74 10.34
CA VAL A 98 1.24 5.41 9.42
C VAL A 98 1.05 6.32 8.22
N LYS A 99 1.79 7.44 8.21
CA LYS A 99 1.78 8.41 7.12
C LYS A 99 2.31 7.70 5.88
N MET A 100 1.39 7.28 5.03
CA MET A 100 1.71 6.59 3.78
C MET A 100 2.49 7.53 2.84
N ASP A 101 3.30 6.93 1.97
CA ASP A 101 3.99 7.65 0.90
C ASP A 101 2.96 8.34 -0.03
N PRO A 102 3.30 9.49 -0.64
CA PRO A 102 2.43 10.13 -1.60
C PRO A 102 2.14 9.19 -2.77
N CYS A 103 0.89 9.24 -3.26
CA CYS A 103 0.40 8.39 -4.34
C CYS A 103 0.34 6.89 -4.02
N THR A 104 0.24 6.54 -2.74
CA THR A 104 0.05 5.17 -2.27
C THR A 104 -1.18 5.06 -1.36
N VAL A 105 -1.76 3.87 -1.29
CA VAL A 105 -2.95 3.63 -0.47
C VAL A 105 -3.06 2.16 -0.08
N GLN A 106 -3.58 1.92 1.11
CA GLN A 106 -3.94 0.59 1.56
C GLN A 106 -5.46 0.40 1.50
N ASN A 107 -5.91 -0.75 0.98
CA ASN A 107 -7.32 -1.11 1.00
C ASN A 107 -7.77 -1.37 2.45
N PRO A 108 -8.82 -0.69 2.96
CA PRO A 108 -9.25 -0.86 4.34
C PRO A 108 -9.75 -2.28 4.64
N ILE A 109 -10.31 -2.97 3.63
CA ILE A 109 -10.92 -4.31 3.74
C ILE A 109 -9.88 -5.40 3.49
N SER A 110 -9.27 -5.42 2.30
CA SER A 110 -8.35 -6.51 1.92
C SER A 110 -6.93 -6.34 2.45
N LYS A 111 -6.61 -5.18 3.05
CA LYS A 111 -5.27 -4.77 3.47
C LYS A 111 -4.20 -4.77 2.37
N GLY A 112 -4.61 -4.97 1.11
CA GLY A 112 -3.72 -4.89 -0.05
C GLY A 112 -3.16 -3.48 -0.22
N PHE A 113 -1.88 -3.39 -0.54
CA PHE A 113 -1.18 -2.13 -0.78
C PHE A 113 -1.18 -1.82 -2.28
N ILE A 114 -1.48 -0.59 -2.65
CA ILE A 114 -1.50 -0.13 -4.04
C ILE A 114 -0.55 1.05 -4.17
N ASP A 115 0.35 0.95 -5.15
CA ASP A 115 1.35 1.99 -5.45
C ASP A 115 1.10 2.53 -6.87
N LEU A 116 0.58 3.76 -6.93
CA LEU A 116 0.29 4.43 -8.20
C LEU A 116 1.47 5.29 -8.69
N ARG A 117 2.62 5.33 -7.98
CA ARG A 117 3.77 6.18 -8.36
C ARG A 117 4.30 5.84 -9.75
N GLY A 118 4.19 4.59 -10.20
CA GLY A 118 4.56 4.19 -11.56
C GLY A 118 3.75 4.90 -12.67
N LEU A 119 2.59 5.48 -12.33
CA LEU A 119 1.76 6.28 -13.24
C LEU A 119 2.01 7.79 -13.15
N SER A 120 2.89 8.18 -12.24
CA SER A 120 3.18 9.56 -11.86
C SER A 120 4.61 9.94 -12.25
N ALA A 121 4.87 11.24 -12.30
CA ALA A 121 6.22 11.78 -12.33
C ALA A 121 7.06 11.32 -11.12
N LEU A 122 6.42 11.06 -9.98
CA LEU A 122 7.07 10.59 -8.75
C LEU A 122 7.84 9.27 -8.94
N GLY A 123 7.31 8.35 -9.76
CA GLY A 123 7.98 7.09 -10.07
C GLY A 123 8.94 7.16 -11.26
N ASN A 124 9.08 8.34 -11.89
CA ASN A 124 9.79 8.50 -13.15
C ASN A 124 10.78 9.68 -13.10
N GLU A 125 11.62 9.72 -12.07
CA GLU A 125 12.68 10.73 -11.92
C GLU A 125 12.17 12.18 -11.98
N ASN A 126 10.93 12.42 -11.53
CA ASN A 126 10.22 13.70 -11.64
C ASN A 126 9.99 14.19 -13.08
N LYS A 127 10.14 13.31 -14.08
CA LYS A 127 9.77 13.62 -15.46
C LYS A 127 8.24 13.56 -15.59
N PRO A 128 7.61 14.61 -16.14
CA PRO A 128 6.15 14.67 -16.25
C PRO A 128 5.63 13.58 -17.21
N ILE A 129 4.67 12.81 -16.71
CA ILE A 129 3.97 11.77 -17.47
C ILE A 129 2.54 12.20 -17.65
N SER A 130 2.12 12.27 -18.91
CA SER A 130 0.76 12.59 -19.29
C SER A 130 0.09 11.42 -19.98
N TRP A 131 -1.19 11.26 -19.69
CA TRP A 131 -2.09 10.28 -20.25
C TRP A 131 -3.17 11.03 -21.03
N ASN A 132 -3.39 10.62 -22.27
CA ASN A 132 -4.36 11.26 -23.16
C ASN A 132 -5.65 10.46 -23.18
N ALA A 133 -6.78 11.14 -23.07
CA ALA A 133 -8.11 10.55 -23.24
C ALA A 133 -8.92 11.39 -24.23
N LYS A 134 -9.57 10.72 -25.19
CA LYS A 134 -10.44 11.38 -26.17
C LYS A 134 -11.89 11.32 -25.69
N GLY A 135 -12.55 12.47 -25.57
CA GLY A 135 -13.99 12.54 -25.40
C GLY A 135 -14.66 12.55 -26.77
N TYR A 136 -15.11 11.39 -27.26
CA TYR A 136 -15.77 11.29 -28.56
C TYR A 136 -17.11 12.04 -28.59
N ASP A 137 -17.79 12.07 -27.46
CA ASP A 137 -19.03 12.79 -27.19
C ASP A 137 -18.82 14.30 -27.05
N SER A 138 -17.77 14.73 -26.36
CA SER A 138 -17.48 16.16 -26.13
C SER A 138 -16.63 16.82 -27.23
N GLY A 139 -16.00 16.02 -28.10
CA GLY A 139 -15.04 16.48 -29.11
C GLY A 139 -13.73 17.02 -28.53
N LYS A 140 -13.49 16.87 -27.21
CA LYS A 140 -12.34 17.43 -26.50
C LYS A 140 -11.25 16.36 -26.32
N ASN A 141 -9.99 16.80 -26.39
CA ASN A 141 -8.83 15.99 -26.04
C ASN A 141 -8.38 16.36 -24.63
N TYR A 142 -8.44 15.38 -23.72
CA TYR A 142 -8.06 15.55 -22.33
C TYR A 142 -6.65 15.02 -22.10
N THR A 143 -5.87 15.79 -21.35
CA THR A 143 -4.53 15.42 -20.89
C THR A 143 -4.53 15.38 -19.37
N ILE A 144 -4.20 14.22 -18.80
CA ILE A 144 -4.27 13.96 -17.36
C ILE A 144 -2.96 13.38 -16.89
N SER A 145 -2.54 13.70 -15.69
CA SER A 145 -1.43 13.03 -15.00
C SER A 145 -1.94 12.43 -13.69
N VAL A 146 -1.31 11.36 -13.21
CA VAL A 146 -1.65 10.73 -11.93
C VAL A 146 -0.71 11.25 -10.85
N CYS A 147 -1.24 11.80 -9.76
CA CYS A 147 -0.50 12.34 -8.61
C CYS A 147 0.59 13.40 -8.93
N SER A 148 0.56 13.98 -10.12
CA SER A 148 1.57 14.93 -10.58
C SER A 148 1.02 15.85 -11.65
N ASN A 149 1.84 16.79 -12.10
CA ASN A 149 1.55 17.71 -13.18
C ASN A 149 1.78 17.08 -14.58
N PRO A 150 0.86 17.25 -15.57
CA PRO A 150 1.01 16.71 -16.93
C PRO A 150 1.84 17.58 -17.89
N PHE A 151 2.18 18.82 -17.55
CA PHE A 151 2.92 19.73 -18.43
C PHE A 151 4.38 19.30 -18.56
N LYS A 152 4.86 19.20 -19.81
CA LYS A 152 6.25 18.83 -20.13
C LYS A 152 7.22 20.02 -20.10
N LYS A 153 6.70 21.23 -20.28
CA LYS A 153 7.44 22.48 -20.30
C LYS A 153 6.69 23.49 -19.44
N HIS A 154 7.42 24.46 -18.91
CA HIS A 154 6.81 25.59 -18.24
C HIS A 154 6.10 26.47 -19.29
N HIS A 155 4.89 26.93 -19.00
CA HIS A 155 4.16 27.84 -19.88
C HIS A 155 4.36 29.26 -19.33
N ASP A 156 5.30 30.03 -19.86
CA ASP A 156 5.65 31.34 -19.26
C ASP A 156 4.56 32.42 -19.49
N GLU A 157 3.62 32.20 -20.41
CA GLU A 157 2.54 33.14 -20.67
C GLU A 157 1.34 32.90 -19.75
N ALA A 158 1.08 33.86 -18.85
CA ALA A 158 -0.12 33.91 -18.00
C ALA A 158 -1.45 33.97 -18.80
N THR A 159 -1.38 34.07 -20.12
CA THR A 159 -2.50 34.17 -21.07
C THR A 159 -2.93 32.83 -21.68
N GLU A 160 -2.08 31.80 -21.62
CA GLU A 160 -2.36 30.47 -22.19
C GLU A 160 -3.33 29.64 -21.35
N ILE A 161 -3.32 29.84 -20.02
CA ILE A 161 -4.19 29.11 -19.08
C ILE A 161 -5.39 29.95 -18.70
N GLN A 162 -6.57 29.34 -18.81
CA GLN A 162 -7.83 29.97 -18.43
C GLN A 162 -7.87 30.27 -16.91
N ASP A 163 -8.45 31.41 -16.55
CA ASP A 163 -8.66 31.87 -15.16
C ASP A 163 -7.38 32.13 -14.34
N LYS A 164 -6.21 32.28 -14.99
CA LYS A 164 -4.93 32.62 -14.34
C LYS A 164 -4.55 31.67 -13.19
N LEU A 165 -4.84 30.38 -13.36
CA LEU A 165 -4.51 29.35 -12.38
C LEU A 165 -3.02 29.05 -12.32
N ASN A 166 -2.55 28.56 -11.17
CA ASN A 166 -1.17 28.14 -11.00
C ASN A 166 -0.92 26.84 -11.80
N GLN A 167 -0.10 26.96 -12.84
CA GLN A 167 0.17 25.89 -13.78
C GLN A 167 0.78 24.67 -13.12
N THR A 168 1.63 24.88 -12.11
CA THR A 168 2.37 23.84 -11.38
C THR A 168 1.43 22.90 -10.63
N LEU A 169 0.23 23.35 -10.26
CA LEU A 169 -0.75 22.56 -9.51
C LEU A 169 -1.73 21.79 -10.39
N ILE A 170 -1.82 22.10 -11.68
CA ILE A 170 -2.80 21.47 -12.58
C ILE A 170 -2.51 19.98 -12.72
N GLY A 171 -3.52 19.15 -12.44
CA GLY A 171 -3.43 17.69 -12.59
C GLY A 171 -4.01 17.16 -13.89
N ALA A 172 -4.98 17.88 -14.45
CA ALA A 172 -5.61 17.55 -15.71
C ALA A 172 -6.15 18.80 -16.40
N TYR A 173 -6.15 18.78 -17.73
CA TYR A 173 -6.67 19.87 -18.56
C TYR A 173 -7.24 19.35 -19.88
N TYR A 174 -7.98 20.20 -20.58
CA TYR A 174 -8.25 20.07 -22.01
C TYR A 174 -7.90 21.36 -22.73
N ILE A 175 -7.74 21.27 -24.05
CA ILE A 175 -7.52 22.44 -24.90
C ILE A 175 -8.87 22.83 -25.49
N ASP A 176 -9.31 24.06 -25.23
CA ASP A 176 -10.54 24.59 -25.84
C ASP A 176 -10.26 24.97 -27.30
N ALA A 177 -11.00 24.37 -28.23
CA ALA A 177 -10.81 24.59 -29.67
C ALA A 177 -11.16 26.02 -30.12
N LEU A 178 -12.02 26.73 -29.37
CA LEU A 178 -12.45 28.07 -29.73
C LEU A 178 -11.42 29.13 -29.30
N THR A 179 -10.93 29.00 -28.08
CA THR A 179 -10.01 29.98 -27.48
C THR A 179 -8.54 29.58 -27.61
N ASN A 180 -8.25 28.33 -27.99
CA ASN A 180 -6.92 27.71 -27.96
C ASN A 180 -6.22 27.82 -26.59
N LYS A 181 -7.00 27.92 -25.50
CA LYS A 181 -6.49 27.99 -24.14
C LYS A 181 -6.55 26.65 -23.44
N TYR A 182 -5.62 26.46 -22.51
CA TYR A 182 -5.63 25.34 -21.58
C TYR A 182 -6.66 25.59 -20.48
N VAL A 183 -7.64 24.71 -20.38
CA VAL A 183 -8.69 24.76 -19.36
C VAL A 183 -8.40 23.70 -18.31
N SER A 184 -8.11 24.13 -17.09
CA SER A 184 -7.85 23.21 -15.97
C SER A 184 -9.16 22.54 -15.56
N ILE A 185 -9.12 21.22 -15.37
CA ILE A 185 -10.24 20.43 -14.83
C ILE A 185 -9.94 19.92 -13.42
N GLY A 186 -8.89 20.45 -12.78
CA GLY A 186 -8.57 20.26 -11.37
C GLY A 186 -7.07 20.28 -11.07
N GLU A 187 -6.75 20.61 -9.83
CA GLU A 187 -5.42 20.51 -9.24
C GLU A 187 -5.12 19.05 -8.85
N TYR A 188 -3.89 18.58 -9.09
CA TYR A 188 -3.55 17.21 -8.76
C TYR A 188 -3.56 16.99 -7.25
N SER A 189 -4.09 15.84 -6.86
CA SER A 189 -3.96 15.28 -5.51
C SER A 189 -3.01 14.09 -5.55
N THR A 190 -2.26 13.89 -4.46
CA THR A 190 -1.40 12.72 -4.23
C THR A 190 -2.04 11.70 -3.30
N GLU A 191 -3.31 11.88 -2.91
CA GLU A 191 -4.00 11.02 -1.95
C GLU A 191 -5.12 10.22 -2.63
N PRO A 192 -4.83 9.02 -3.16
CA PRO A 192 -5.85 8.14 -3.68
C PRO A 192 -6.68 7.53 -2.53
N LYS A 193 -8.00 7.47 -2.70
CA LYS A 193 -8.97 7.07 -1.67
C LYS A 193 -9.91 5.99 -2.19
N PHE A 194 -10.23 5.02 -1.34
CA PHE A 194 -11.25 4.02 -1.65
C PHE A 194 -12.65 4.61 -1.44
N ARG A 195 -13.49 4.51 -2.47
CA ARG A 195 -14.92 4.83 -2.41
C ARG A 195 -15.69 3.55 -2.69
N GLY A 196 -16.17 2.92 -1.63
CA GLY A 196 -16.72 1.57 -1.70
C GLY A 196 -15.64 0.57 -2.13
N ARG A 197 -15.86 -0.12 -3.26
CA ARG A 197 -14.92 -1.11 -3.82
C ARG A 197 -13.99 -0.55 -4.90
N LYS A 198 -14.13 0.73 -5.24
CA LYS A 198 -13.35 1.38 -6.31
C LYS A 198 -12.29 2.28 -5.72
N LEU A 199 -11.10 2.26 -6.32
CA LEU A 199 -10.04 3.18 -5.98
C LEU A 199 -10.22 4.46 -6.79
N THR A 200 -10.21 5.61 -6.14
CA THR A 200 -10.49 6.90 -6.78
C THR A 200 -9.44 7.94 -6.40
N LEU A 201 -9.16 8.87 -7.30
CA LEU A 201 -8.37 10.07 -7.05
C LEU A 201 -9.13 11.28 -7.56
N THR A 202 -9.32 12.28 -6.69
CA THR A 202 -10.15 13.46 -6.99
C THR A 202 -9.28 14.69 -7.11
N TYR A 203 -9.46 15.43 -8.20
CA TYR A 203 -8.84 16.73 -8.48
C TYR A 203 -9.92 17.80 -8.38
N GLU A 204 -9.64 18.86 -7.62
CA GLU A 204 -10.57 19.94 -7.33
C GLU A 204 -9.98 21.29 -7.76
N ASN A 205 -10.69 22.40 -7.61
CA ASN A 205 -10.15 23.74 -7.90
C ASN A 205 -9.68 23.99 -9.35
N GLY A 206 -10.37 23.42 -10.34
CA GLY A 206 -10.09 23.70 -11.76
C GLY A 206 -10.53 25.11 -12.21
N SER A 207 -10.61 25.31 -13.53
CA SER A 207 -11.21 26.52 -14.11
C SER A 207 -12.69 26.61 -13.76
N TYR A 208 -13.27 27.81 -13.82
CA TYR A 208 -14.69 27.99 -13.57
C TYR A 208 -15.51 27.32 -14.68
N CYS A 209 -16.58 26.63 -14.32
CA CYS A 209 -17.59 26.22 -15.29
C CYS A 209 -18.67 27.30 -15.46
N ASN A 210 -19.63 27.02 -16.34
CA ASN A 210 -20.76 27.92 -16.63
C ASN A 210 -21.95 27.67 -15.69
N SER A 211 -21.83 26.76 -14.73
CA SER A 211 -22.84 26.51 -13.71
C SER A 211 -22.53 27.27 -12.42
N TYR A 212 -23.59 27.55 -11.68
CA TYR A 212 -23.57 28.28 -10.42
C TYR A 212 -24.12 27.40 -9.31
N ASP A 213 -23.57 27.54 -8.12
CA ASP A 213 -24.10 26.89 -6.94
C ASP A 213 -25.44 27.54 -6.56
N VAL A 214 -26.51 26.75 -6.48
CA VAL A 214 -27.87 27.24 -6.24
C VAL A 214 -28.07 27.91 -4.89
N ASN A 215 -27.23 27.57 -3.90
CA ASN A 215 -27.37 28.08 -2.53
C ASN A 215 -26.53 29.34 -2.31
N THR A 216 -25.35 29.42 -2.92
CA THR A 216 -24.38 30.50 -2.71
C THR A 216 -24.32 31.49 -3.87
N GLY A 217 -24.83 31.14 -5.06
CA GLY A 217 -24.75 31.96 -6.27
C GLY A 217 -23.34 32.08 -6.85
N LEU A 218 -22.37 31.34 -6.31
CA LEU A 218 -20.98 31.38 -6.76
C LEU A 218 -20.77 30.47 -7.99
N ARG A 219 -19.82 30.86 -8.85
CA ARG A 219 -19.43 30.04 -10.00
C ARG A 219 -18.76 28.75 -9.52
N LEU A 220 -19.25 27.62 -10.00
CA LEU A 220 -18.67 26.33 -9.68
C LEU A 220 -17.32 26.15 -10.37
N ARG A 221 -16.43 25.41 -9.71
CA ARG A 221 -15.09 25.06 -10.20
C ARG A 221 -15.14 23.67 -10.81
N LYS A 222 -14.39 23.48 -11.91
CA LYS A 222 -14.26 22.18 -12.55
C LYS A 222 -13.51 21.21 -11.63
N SER A 223 -13.90 19.94 -11.65
CA SER A 223 -13.29 18.86 -10.88
C SER A 223 -13.21 17.59 -11.70
N THR A 224 -12.25 16.73 -11.36
CA THR A 224 -12.00 15.48 -12.06
C THR A 224 -11.94 14.32 -11.09
N ILE A 225 -12.56 13.20 -11.44
CA ILE A 225 -12.53 11.96 -10.68
C ILE A 225 -11.92 10.88 -11.55
N LEU A 226 -10.74 10.42 -11.15
CA LEU A 226 -10.06 9.29 -11.76
C LEU A 226 -10.44 8.02 -10.99
N THR A 227 -11.01 7.03 -11.67
CA THR A 227 -11.32 5.73 -11.10
C THR A 227 -10.33 4.70 -11.62
N PHE A 228 -9.59 4.06 -10.73
CA PHE A 228 -8.58 3.07 -11.09
C PHE A 228 -9.17 1.67 -11.13
N THR A 229 -8.88 0.96 -12.22
CA THR A 229 -9.23 -0.45 -12.43
C THR A 229 -7.94 -1.24 -12.61
N CYS A 230 -7.75 -2.28 -11.80
CA CYS A 230 -6.62 -3.20 -11.92
C CYS A 230 -6.75 -4.02 -13.20
N ASP A 231 -5.73 -3.96 -14.04
CA ASP A 231 -5.59 -4.78 -15.22
C ASP A 231 -4.23 -5.48 -15.17
N ARG A 232 -4.23 -6.78 -14.86
CA ARG A 232 -3.00 -7.57 -14.68
C ARG A 232 -2.39 -8.02 -16.00
N GLU A 233 -3.20 -8.19 -17.04
CA GLU A 233 -2.81 -8.74 -18.33
C GLU A 233 -2.25 -7.67 -19.28
N MET A 234 -2.49 -6.40 -18.96
CA MET A 234 -1.91 -5.26 -19.63
C MET A 234 -0.37 -5.24 -19.46
N SER A 235 0.34 -5.83 -20.43
CA SER A 235 1.80 -5.65 -20.60
C SER A 235 2.15 -4.27 -21.18
N ALA A 236 1.14 -3.50 -21.59
CA ALA A 236 1.26 -2.16 -22.17
C ALA A 236 1.24 -1.03 -21.11
N LYS A 237 1.61 0.18 -21.54
CA LYS A 237 1.46 1.42 -20.75
C LYS A 237 -0.01 1.62 -20.35
N ALA A 238 -0.27 2.23 -19.20
CA ALA A 238 -1.62 2.46 -18.70
C ALA A 238 -2.51 3.20 -19.71
N SER A 239 -3.80 2.89 -19.71
CA SER A 239 -4.79 3.50 -20.60
C SER A 239 -5.79 4.32 -19.79
N VAL A 240 -6.02 5.56 -20.21
CA VAL A 240 -7.03 6.45 -19.62
C VAL A 240 -8.18 6.63 -20.59
N SER A 241 -9.39 6.35 -20.12
CA SER A 241 -10.62 6.45 -20.90
C SER A 241 -11.54 7.49 -20.27
N TYR A 242 -12.12 8.36 -21.11
CA TYR A 242 -13.14 9.30 -20.67
C TYR A 242 -14.49 8.59 -20.55
N ILE A 243 -15.16 8.75 -19.40
CA ILE A 243 -16.48 8.17 -19.16
C ILE A 243 -17.58 9.19 -19.49
N GLY A 244 -17.37 10.45 -19.10
CA GLY A 244 -18.36 11.51 -19.30
C GLY A 244 -18.14 12.71 -18.39
N SER A 245 -19.01 13.71 -18.52
CA SER A 245 -19.06 14.89 -17.67
C SER A 245 -20.47 15.17 -17.16
N SER A 246 -20.57 15.81 -16.00
CA SER A 246 -21.81 16.34 -15.47
C SER A 246 -21.78 17.86 -15.57
N ASN A 247 -22.68 18.43 -16.37
CA ASN A 247 -22.83 19.88 -16.61
C ASN A 247 -21.51 20.60 -16.97
N ASP A 248 -20.58 19.91 -17.62
CA ASP A 248 -19.24 20.44 -17.93
C ASP A 248 -18.45 20.97 -16.71
N CYS A 249 -18.83 20.59 -15.49
CA CYS A 249 -18.13 20.93 -14.25
C CYS A 249 -17.36 19.72 -13.70
N THR A 250 -17.96 18.54 -13.65
CA THR A 250 -17.30 17.34 -13.08
C THR A 250 -17.03 16.32 -14.17
N TYR A 251 -15.77 15.87 -14.28
CA TYR A 251 -15.31 14.93 -15.31
C TYR A 251 -14.96 13.58 -14.68
N PHE A 252 -15.33 12.50 -15.35
CA PHE A 252 -15.10 11.13 -14.89
C PHE A 252 -14.20 10.41 -15.88
N PHE A 253 -13.10 9.83 -15.38
CA PHE A 253 -12.19 9.01 -16.17
C PHE A 253 -11.97 7.65 -15.53
N GLU A 254 -11.81 6.63 -16.35
CA GLU A 254 -11.32 5.32 -15.94
C GLU A 254 -9.83 5.20 -16.29
N VAL A 255 -9.02 4.78 -15.32
CA VAL A 255 -7.59 4.52 -15.50
C VAL A 255 -7.37 3.01 -15.32
N LYS A 256 -7.06 2.31 -16.41
CA LYS A 256 -6.71 0.88 -16.38
C LYS A 256 -5.20 0.73 -16.34
N SER A 257 -4.71 0.02 -15.33
CA SER A 257 -3.27 -0.15 -15.11
C SER A 257 -2.96 -1.37 -14.25
N HIS A 258 -1.79 -1.96 -14.49
CA HIS A 258 -1.20 -2.95 -13.59
C HIS A 258 -0.81 -2.36 -12.23
N HIS A 259 -0.44 -1.07 -12.17
CA HIS A 259 -0.10 -0.38 -10.91
C HIS A 259 -1.30 -0.21 -9.96
N ALA A 260 -2.53 -0.31 -10.48
CA ALA A 260 -3.73 -0.26 -9.65
C ALA A 260 -4.04 -1.61 -8.97
N CYS A 261 -3.25 -2.65 -9.25
CA CYS A 261 -3.43 -3.96 -8.64
C CYS A 261 -2.86 -3.99 -7.22
N PRO A 262 -3.54 -4.66 -6.28
CA PRO A 262 -3.04 -4.81 -4.92
C PRO A 262 -1.79 -5.70 -4.94
N THR A 263 -0.70 -5.18 -4.42
CA THR A 263 0.54 -5.90 -4.15
C THR A 263 0.49 -6.42 -2.71
N ALA A 264 1.00 -7.63 -2.51
CA ALA A 264 1.22 -8.13 -1.16
C ALA A 264 2.16 -7.19 -0.40
N ALA A 265 1.88 -6.92 0.87
CA ALA A 265 2.81 -6.18 1.71
C ALA A 265 4.19 -6.85 1.64
N LYS A 266 5.25 -6.05 1.46
CA LYS A 266 6.62 -6.55 1.36
C LYS A 266 6.90 -7.43 2.58
N ALA A 267 6.91 -8.74 2.40
CA ALA A 267 7.31 -9.66 3.46
C ALA A 267 8.78 -9.32 3.78
N ASN A 268 9.07 -9.17 5.06
CA ASN A 268 10.43 -8.87 5.52
C ASN A 268 11.33 -10.05 5.15
N ASN A 269 12.00 -9.96 3.99
CA ASN A 269 13.02 -10.91 3.55
C ASN A 269 14.18 -11.07 4.56
N LEU A 270 14.22 -10.21 5.59
CA LEU A 270 15.03 -10.41 6.79
C LEU A 270 14.86 -11.81 7.37
N ALA A 271 13.66 -12.39 7.38
CA ALA A 271 13.45 -13.74 7.91
C ALA A 271 14.33 -14.79 7.18
N ALA A 272 14.44 -14.69 5.85
CA ALA A 272 15.30 -15.59 5.07
C ALA A 272 16.79 -15.38 5.36
N VAL A 273 17.22 -14.14 5.57
CA VAL A 273 18.61 -13.81 5.94
C VAL A 273 18.97 -14.41 7.30
N TRP A 274 18.09 -14.29 8.29
CA TRP A 274 18.30 -14.90 9.61
C TRP A 274 18.42 -16.43 9.52
N ILE A 275 17.54 -17.09 8.75
CA ILE A 275 17.59 -18.55 8.56
C ILE A 275 18.95 -19.00 7.99
N PHE A 276 19.46 -18.31 6.97
CA PHE A 276 20.74 -18.67 6.35
C PHE A 276 21.91 -18.52 7.33
N LEU A 277 21.92 -17.44 8.12
CA LEU A 277 22.95 -17.18 9.12
C LEU A 277 22.96 -18.27 10.20
N PHE A 278 21.78 -18.69 10.68
CA PHE A 278 21.67 -19.77 11.67
C PHE A 278 22.23 -21.10 11.18
N ILE A 279 21.94 -21.48 9.92
CA ILE A 279 22.46 -22.73 9.33
C ILE A 279 23.98 -22.68 9.20
N PHE A 280 24.53 -21.55 8.72
CA PHE A 280 25.98 -21.37 8.58
C PHE A 280 26.71 -21.46 9.93
N LEU A 281 26.16 -20.84 10.97
CA LEU A 281 26.72 -20.88 12.32
C LEU A 281 26.70 -22.31 12.90
N ALA A 282 25.61 -23.05 12.70
CA ALA A 282 25.50 -24.44 13.13
C ALA A 282 26.53 -25.35 12.43
N ALA A 283 26.74 -25.16 11.12
CA ALA A 283 27.74 -25.91 10.36
C ALA A 283 29.17 -25.66 10.87
N LEU A 284 29.52 -24.40 11.16
CA LEU A 284 30.82 -24.05 11.76
C LEU A 284 31.00 -24.69 13.14
N PHE A 285 29.95 -24.69 13.96
CA PHE A 285 29.98 -25.30 15.29
C PHE A 285 30.25 -26.82 15.23
N VAL A 286 29.56 -27.53 14.33
CA VAL A 286 29.79 -28.97 14.10
C VAL A 286 31.21 -29.22 13.57
N TYR A 287 31.69 -28.40 12.64
CA TYR A 287 33.04 -28.53 12.09
C TYR A 287 34.14 -28.34 13.15
N LEU A 288 34.02 -27.31 13.99
CA LEU A 288 34.98 -27.02 15.06
C LEU A 288 34.95 -28.10 16.16
N SER A 289 33.77 -28.51 16.60
CA SER A 289 33.62 -29.56 17.62
C SER A 289 34.14 -30.92 17.14
N GLY A 290 33.84 -31.31 15.89
CA GLY A 290 34.39 -32.50 15.26
C GLY A 290 35.92 -32.45 15.13
N GLY A 291 36.47 -31.31 14.71
CA GLY A 291 37.91 -31.10 14.61
C GLY A 291 38.65 -31.17 15.95
N LEU A 292 38.06 -30.62 17.02
CA LEU A 292 38.61 -30.69 18.38
C LEU A 292 38.58 -32.13 18.92
N LEU A 293 37.47 -32.85 18.74
CA LEU A 293 37.34 -34.26 19.15
C LEU A 293 38.31 -35.17 18.39
N TYR A 294 38.47 -34.96 17.08
CA TYR A 294 39.41 -35.71 16.25
C TYR A 294 40.85 -35.52 16.72
N ARG A 295 41.26 -34.28 17.02
CA ARG A 295 42.58 -33.97 17.57
C ARG A 295 42.80 -34.61 18.95
N HIS A 296 41.79 -34.56 19.82
CA HIS A 296 41.88 -35.13 21.17
C HIS A 296 42.02 -36.66 21.17
N MET A 297 41.27 -37.35 20.32
CA MET A 297 41.38 -38.81 20.18
C MET A 297 42.73 -39.26 19.62
N LYS A 298 43.27 -38.53 18.63
CA LYS A 298 44.57 -38.88 18.03
C LYS A 298 45.74 -38.58 18.98
N GLY A 299 45.65 -37.52 19.81
CA GLY A 299 46.65 -37.19 20.83
C GLY A 299 46.77 -38.27 21.92
N SER A 300 45.64 -38.88 22.32
CA SER A 300 45.62 -39.93 23.34
C SER A 300 46.23 -41.27 22.90
N ARG A 301 46.51 -41.48 21.60
CA ARG A 301 47.17 -42.70 21.09
C ARG A 301 48.69 -42.66 21.18
N LYS A 302 49.33 -41.49 21.25
CA LYS A 302 50.80 -41.39 21.32
C LYS A 302 51.37 -41.68 22.71
N THR A 303 50.58 -41.56 23.77
CA THR A 303 50.99 -41.88 25.14
C THR A 303 50.87 -43.36 25.51
N SER A 304 50.21 -44.18 24.68
CA SER A 304 50.08 -45.63 24.91
C SER A 304 51.09 -46.49 24.14
N SER A 305 52.02 -45.87 23.39
CA SER A 305 53.10 -46.55 22.65
C SER A 305 54.48 -46.34 23.28
N LYS A 306 54.52 -45.83 24.52
CA LYS A 306 55.70 -45.73 25.38
C LYS A 306 55.37 -46.35 26.75
N VAL A 307 55.05 -47.63 26.74
CA VAL A 307 55.19 -48.55 27.88
C VAL A 307 55.66 -49.87 27.31
#